data_AF-A0A416WSC0-F1
#
_entry.id   AF-A0A416WSC0-F1
#
_cell.length_a   1.000
_cell.length_b   1.000
_cell.length_c   1.000
_cell.angle_alpha   90.00
_cell.angle_beta   90.00
_cell.angle_gamma   90.00
#
_symmetry.space_group_name_H-M   'P 1'
#
loop_
_entity.id
_entity.type
_entity.pdbx_description
1 polymer ?
#
loop_
_entity_poly.entity_id
_entity_poly.type
_entity_poly.pdbx_seq_one_letter_code
_entity_poly.pdbx_strand_id
1 'polypeptide(L)'
;MAISYEPLWIFLNKLHISKMDFAKRVDISNATLAKMGKNEPVTLTVIEKICTEFNCNIKDVVTHISEKKPTVPPNLLKPGTIVNSQCPVICGSAIPRINKAYHAASLPRYCVILKETPKELIGNEPKYLIAPILLEFDPECIFDIPFSNAQINEESKNGYIQLSKMGITALKHIDNVIGEIPKTVIDSINSQLLLDLVNITLKYNLASEIPFYNMGFDTSIK
;
A
#
# COMPACT_ATOMS: atom_id res chain seq x y z
N MET A 1 -12.56 15.27 7.57
CA MET A 1 -13.23 16.20 6.60
C MET A 1 -13.33 15.48 5.26
N ALA A 2 -14.45 15.57 4.52
CA ALA A 2 -14.66 14.77 3.32
C ALA A 2 -14.16 15.43 2.00
N ILE A 3 -14.04 16.76 1.93
CA ILE A 3 -13.71 17.47 0.69
C ILE A 3 -12.52 18.42 0.93
N SER A 4 -11.69 18.68 -0.08
CA SER A 4 -10.61 19.68 -0.06
C SER A 4 -10.50 20.44 -1.37
N TYR A 5 -10.31 21.75 -1.25
CA TYR A 5 -10.01 22.67 -2.36
C TYR A 5 -8.53 23.04 -2.44
N GLU A 6 -7.65 22.31 -1.77
CA GLU A 6 -6.19 22.48 -1.89
C GLU A 6 -5.70 22.44 -3.35
N PRO A 7 -6.21 21.54 -4.23
CA PRO A 7 -5.85 21.55 -5.65
C PRO A 7 -6.11 22.92 -6.32
N LEU A 8 -7.25 23.55 -6.04
CA LEU A 8 -7.60 24.87 -6.57
C LEU A 8 -6.59 25.93 -6.12
N TRP A 9 -6.20 25.92 -4.84
CA TRP A 9 -5.24 26.91 -4.33
C TRP A 9 -3.86 26.74 -4.95
N ILE A 10 -3.40 25.51 -5.12
CA ILE A 10 -2.16 25.21 -5.84
C ILE A 10 -2.26 25.66 -7.30
N PHE A 11 -3.39 25.39 -7.96
CA PHE A 11 -3.64 25.78 -9.34
C PHE A 11 -3.63 27.31 -9.51
N LEU A 12 -4.34 28.05 -8.67
CA LEU A 12 -4.35 29.53 -8.71
C LEU A 12 -2.97 30.12 -8.42
N ASN A 13 -2.19 29.52 -7.51
CA ASN A 13 -0.82 29.93 -7.25
C ASN A 13 0.08 29.75 -8.48
N LYS A 14 -0.07 28.65 -9.23
CA LYS A 14 0.66 28.43 -10.50
C LYS A 14 0.31 29.49 -11.56
N LEU A 15 -0.89 30.03 -11.52
CA LEU A 15 -1.34 31.11 -12.41
C LEU A 15 -1.06 32.52 -11.87
N HIS A 16 -0.45 32.64 -10.68
CA HIS A 16 -0.26 33.91 -9.98
C HIS A 16 -1.56 34.72 -9.76
N ILE A 17 -2.67 34.04 -9.52
CA ILE A 17 -3.98 34.67 -9.29
C ILE A 17 -4.31 34.67 -7.80
N SER A 18 -4.68 35.84 -7.26
CA SER A 18 -5.11 35.94 -5.87
C SER A 18 -6.52 35.36 -5.68
N LYS A 19 -6.85 34.88 -4.46
CA LYS A 19 -8.18 34.34 -4.15
C LYS A 19 -9.31 35.35 -4.41
N MET A 20 -9.03 36.65 -4.20
CA MET A 20 -10.00 37.72 -4.45
C MET A 20 -10.20 37.95 -5.95
N ASP A 21 -9.13 37.89 -6.75
CA ASP A 21 -9.25 38.05 -8.20
C ASP A 21 -9.92 36.84 -8.84
N PHE A 22 -9.62 35.64 -8.33
CA PHE A 22 -10.35 34.41 -8.67
C PHE A 22 -11.85 34.57 -8.45
N ALA A 23 -12.27 35.03 -7.26
CA ALA A 23 -13.68 35.17 -6.94
C ALA A 23 -14.40 36.16 -7.86
N LYS A 24 -13.71 37.24 -8.26
CA LYS A 24 -14.22 38.21 -9.24
C LYS A 24 -14.32 37.63 -10.65
N ARG A 25 -13.32 36.86 -11.10
CA ARG A 25 -13.30 36.26 -12.46
C ARG A 25 -14.40 35.22 -12.66
N VAL A 26 -14.60 34.35 -11.67
CA VAL A 26 -15.60 33.27 -11.74
C VAL A 26 -17.02 33.77 -11.39
N ASP A 27 -17.15 35.02 -10.93
CA ASP A 27 -18.40 35.58 -10.44
C ASP A 27 -19.02 34.73 -9.31
N ILE A 28 -18.25 34.56 -8.22
CA ILE A 28 -18.70 33.87 -7.01
C ILE A 28 -18.74 34.81 -5.81
N SER A 29 -19.75 34.62 -4.96
CA SER A 29 -19.89 35.42 -3.75
C SER A 29 -18.75 35.18 -2.76
N ASN A 30 -18.45 36.20 -1.93
CA ASN A 30 -17.50 36.04 -0.81
C ASN A 30 -17.91 34.93 0.16
N ALA A 31 -19.22 34.66 0.29
CA ALA A 31 -19.72 33.54 1.10
C ALA A 31 -19.30 32.19 0.49
N THR A 32 -19.41 32.04 -0.83
CA THR A 32 -18.95 30.84 -1.56
C THR A 32 -17.43 30.66 -1.45
N LEU A 33 -16.66 31.74 -1.59
CA LEU A 33 -15.21 31.72 -1.40
C LEU A 33 -14.83 31.29 0.02
N ALA A 34 -15.54 31.79 1.05
CA ALA A 34 -15.32 31.42 2.44
C ALA A 34 -15.63 29.93 2.68
N LYS A 35 -16.70 29.39 2.08
CA LYS A 35 -17.02 27.95 2.13
C LYS A 35 -15.88 27.11 1.57
N MET A 36 -15.35 27.47 0.40
CA MET A 36 -14.18 26.79 -0.18
C MET A 36 -12.96 26.88 0.73
N GLY A 37 -12.71 28.03 1.35
CA GLY A 37 -11.63 28.22 2.32
C GLY A 37 -11.75 27.34 3.57
N LYS A 38 -12.98 26.97 3.96
CA LYS A 38 -13.28 26.05 5.07
C LYS A 38 -13.48 24.60 4.63
N ASN A 39 -13.25 24.29 3.35
CA ASN A 39 -13.50 22.98 2.76
C ASN A 39 -14.94 22.48 2.93
N GLU A 40 -15.91 23.40 2.91
CA GLU A 40 -17.34 23.08 2.93
C GLU A 40 -17.85 22.74 1.51
N PRO A 41 -18.90 21.91 1.38
CA PRO A 41 -19.51 21.62 0.09
C PRO A 41 -20.05 22.88 -0.60
N VAL A 42 -19.78 22.99 -1.90
CA VAL A 42 -20.40 23.96 -2.81
C VAL A 42 -21.16 23.23 -3.90
N THR A 43 -22.04 23.93 -4.61
CA THR A 43 -22.82 23.32 -5.69
C THR A 43 -21.94 22.98 -6.89
N LEU A 44 -22.28 21.91 -7.62
CA LEU A 44 -21.55 21.52 -8.84
C LEU A 44 -21.56 22.62 -9.91
N THR A 45 -22.60 23.44 -9.95
CA THR A 45 -22.68 24.62 -10.84
C THR A 45 -21.55 25.62 -10.60
N VAL A 46 -21.08 25.77 -9.36
CA VAL A 46 -19.93 26.63 -9.06
C VAL A 46 -18.64 26.00 -9.55
N ILE A 47 -18.49 24.67 -9.40
CA ILE A 47 -17.32 23.95 -9.89
C ILE A 47 -17.25 24.01 -11.43
N GLU A 48 -18.38 23.84 -12.11
CA GLU A 48 -18.51 23.99 -13.56
C GLU A 48 -18.08 25.38 -14.04
N LYS A 49 -18.52 26.45 -13.36
CA LYS A 49 -18.08 27.83 -13.65
C LYS A 49 -16.56 27.97 -13.55
N ILE A 50 -15.95 27.42 -12.50
CA ILE A 50 -14.49 27.46 -12.32
C ILE A 50 -13.79 26.72 -13.46
N CYS A 51 -14.21 25.50 -13.76
CA CYS A 51 -13.62 24.69 -14.83
C CYS A 51 -13.72 25.39 -16.19
N THR A 52 -14.85 26.06 -16.45
CA THR A 52 -15.08 26.81 -17.70
C THR A 52 -14.19 28.05 -17.80
N GLU A 53 -14.10 28.84 -16.73
CA GLU A 53 -13.30 30.07 -16.71
C GLU A 53 -11.79 29.80 -16.88
N PHE A 54 -11.28 28.74 -16.24
CA PHE A 54 -9.86 28.41 -16.26
C PHE A 54 -9.47 27.29 -17.23
N ASN A 55 -10.43 26.78 -18.00
CA ASN A 55 -10.27 25.62 -18.87
C ASN A 55 -9.53 24.46 -18.18
N CYS A 56 -9.97 24.13 -16.96
CA CYS A 56 -9.36 23.10 -16.11
C CYS A 56 -10.33 21.95 -15.83
N ASN A 57 -9.80 20.85 -15.29
CA ASN A 57 -10.60 19.68 -14.98
C ASN A 57 -11.07 19.73 -13.51
N ILE A 58 -12.15 19.03 -13.17
CA ILE A 58 -12.71 19.02 -11.81
C ILE A 58 -11.69 18.59 -10.75
N LYS A 59 -10.76 17.69 -11.11
CA LYS A 59 -9.65 17.23 -10.26
C LYS A 59 -8.67 18.34 -9.86
N ASP A 60 -8.59 19.41 -10.66
CA ASP A 60 -7.73 20.57 -10.40
C ASP A 60 -8.41 21.56 -9.44
N VAL A 61 -9.71 21.40 -9.19
CA VAL A 61 -10.52 22.28 -8.34
C VAL A 61 -10.79 21.65 -6.98
N VAL A 62 -11.21 20.38 -6.97
CA VAL A 62 -11.70 19.73 -5.76
C VAL A 62 -11.26 18.28 -5.69
N THR A 63 -10.91 17.83 -4.49
CA THR A 63 -10.61 16.42 -4.21
C THR A 63 -11.36 15.96 -2.97
N HIS A 64 -11.75 14.68 -2.95
CA HIS A 64 -12.34 14.06 -1.77
C HIS A 64 -11.21 13.55 -0.86
N ILE A 65 -11.15 14.06 0.37
CA ILE A 65 -10.25 13.52 1.39
C ILE A 65 -11.00 12.38 2.08
N SER A 66 -10.69 11.15 1.69
CA SER A 66 -11.12 9.98 2.45
C SER A 66 -10.17 9.78 3.63
N GLU A 67 -10.69 9.78 4.86
CA GLU A 67 -9.91 9.34 6.04
C GLU A 67 -9.59 7.84 5.99
N LYS A 68 -10.35 7.08 5.18
CA LYS A 68 -9.96 5.73 4.78
C LYS A 68 -9.00 5.84 3.59
N LYS A 69 -7.73 5.50 3.78
CA LYS A 69 -6.84 5.17 2.65
C LYS A 69 -7.61 4.30 1.66
N PRO A 70 -7.45 4.48 0.34
CA PRO A 70 -8.07 3.58 -0.65
C PRO A 70 -7.69 2.16 -0.25
N THR A 71 -8.66 1.44 0.28
CA THR A 71 -8.42 0.13 0.86
C THR A 71 -8.69 -0.85 -0.26
N VAL A 72 -7.65 -1.53 -0.74
CA VAL A 72 -7.83 -2.57 -1.76
C VAL A 72 -8.87 -3.55 -1.24
N PRO A 73 -9.90 -3.90 -2.04
CA PRO A 73 -10.92 -4.80 -1.55
C PRO A 73 -10.29 -6.19 -1.26
N PRO A 74 -10.56 -6.82 -0.11
CA PRO A 74 -9.86 -8.02 0.34
C PRO A 74 -9.96 -9.21 -0.63
N ASN A 75 -11.00 -9.24 -1.47
CA ASN A 75 -11.19 -10.27 -2.49
C ASN A 75 -10.10 -10.29 -3.57
N LEU A 76 -9.37 -9.19 -3.77
CA LEU A 76 -8.24 -9.09 -4.71
C LEU A 76 -6.91 -9.50 -4.07
N LEU A 77 -6.84 -9.69 -2.75
CA LEU A 77 -5.60 -9.94 -2.02
C LEU A 77 -5.41 -11.43 -1.75
N LYS A 78 -5.16 -12.19 -2.81
CA LYS A 78 -4.92 -13.64 -2.73
C LYS A 78 -3.43 -13.97 -2.73
N PRO A 79 -3.02 -15.15 -2.24
CA PRO A 79 -1.65 -15.64 -2.43
C PRO A 79 -1.21 -15.53 -3.90
N GLY A 80 -0.03 -14.94 -4.12
CA GLY A 80 0.51 -14.62 -5.44
C GLY A 80 0.25 -13.19 -5.92
N THR A 81 -0.63 -12.44 -5.28
CA THR A 81 -0.87 -11.03 -5.64
C THR A 81 0.33 -10.17 -5.28
N ILE A 82 0.80 -9.34 -6.21
CA ILE A 82 1.85 -8.35 -6.01
C ILE A 82 1.20 -7.03 -5.61
N VAL A 83 1.64 -6.50 -4.47
CA VAL A 83 1.12 -5.28 -3.87
C VAL A 83 2.21 -4.27 -3.64
N ASN A 84 1.83 -3.00 -3.67
CA ASN A 84 2.66 -1.93 -3.14
C ASN A 84 2.39 -1.85 -1.65
N SER A 85 3.40 -2.14 -0.83
CA SER A 85 3.25 -2.08 0.62
C SER A 85 4.58 -1.78 1.26
N GLN A 86 4.54 -0.97 2.33
CA GLN A 86 5.66 -0.88 3.25
C GLN A 86 5.72 -2.20 4.02
N CYS A 87 6.67 -3.08 3.69
CA CYS A 87 6.82 -4.37 4.36
C CYS A 87 7.45 -4.19 5.75
N PRO A 88 6.73 -4.41 6.86
CA PRO A 88 7.37 -4.46 8.16
C PRO A 88 8.06 -5.83 8.32
N VAL A 89 9.36 -5.83 8.55
CA VAL A 89 10.13 -7.06 8.84
C VAL A 89 9.64 -7.67 10.16
N ILE A 90 9.44 -8.99 10.23
CA ILE A 90 8.91 -9.72 11.42
C ILE A 90 9.74 -9.44 12.68
N CYS A 91 11.06 -9.26 12.53
CA CYS A 91 12.02 -9.14 13.63
C CYS A 91 12.32 -7.69 14.05
N GLY A 92 11.30 -6.82 14.11
CA GLY A 92 11.47 -5.38 14.32
C GLY A 92 11.83 -4.89 15.74
N SER A 93 11.91 -5.78 16.75
CA SER A 93 12.10 -5.38 18.15
C SER A 93 13.57 -5.08 18.54
N ALA A 94 14.56 -5.35 17.68
CA ALA A 94 15.98 -5.22 18.01
C ALA A 94 16.80 -4.28 17.11
N ILE A 95 16.18 -3.34 16.40
CA ILE A 95 16.88 -2.53 15.37
C ILE A 95 17.17 -1.10 15.87
N PRO A 96 18.44 -0.62 15.86
CA PRO A 96 18.81 0.76 16.20
C PRO A 96 18.12 1.82 15.31
N ARG A 97 17.91 3.03 15.83
CA ARG A 97 17.26 4.16 15.11
C ARG A 97 17.89 4.48 13.75
N ILE A 98 19.21 4.30 13.59
CA ILE A 98 19.95 4.55 12.35
C ILE A 98 19.56 3.54 11.26
N ASN A 99 19.48 2.26 11.60
CA ASN A 99 19.04 1.21 10.68
C ASN A 99 17.56 1.36 10.30
N LYS A 100 16.74 1.91 11.20
CA LYS A 100 15.32 2.21 10.92
C LYS A 100 15.14 3.27 9.83
N ALA A 101 16.01 4.28 9.79
CA ALA A 101 16.02 5.31 8.74
C ALA A 101 16.53 4.76 7.40
N TYR A 102 17.59 3.94 7.42
CA TYR A 102 18.13 3.27 6.22
C TYR A 102 17.12 2.31 5.59
N HIS A 103 16.43 1.49 6.40
CA HIS A 103 15.37 0.59 5.93
C HIS A 103 14.14 1.33 5.39
N ALA A 104 13.75 2.46 5.99
CA ALA A 104 12.63 3.27 5.47
C ALA A 104 12.93 3.87 4.09
N ALA A 105 14.20 4.14 3.77
CA ALA A 105 14.63 4.62 2.45
C ALA A 105 14.88 3.50 1.43
N SER A 106 15.11 2.26 1.89
CA SER A 106 15.52 1.09 1.09
C SER A 106 14.43 0.04 0.87
N LEU A 107 13.25 0.18 1.47
CA LEU A 107 12.21 -0.84 1.37
C LEU A 107 11.76 -1.02 -0.09
N PRO A 108 11.89 -2.23 -0.67
CA PRO A 108 11.31 -2.53 -1.97
C PRO A 108 9.82 -2.25 -1.91
N ARG A 109 9.34 -1.43 -2.86
CA ARG A 109 7.94 -1.02 -2.91
C ARG A 109 7.01 -2.21 -3.15
N TYR A 110 7.52 -3.24 -3.83
CA TYR A 110 6.72 -4.37 -4.28
C TYR A 110 6.91 -5.57 -3.38
N CYS A 111 5.79 -6.12 -2.92
CA CYS A 111 5.74 -7.32 -2.11
C CYS A 111 4.73 -8.29 -2.71
N VAL A 112 4.99 -9.59 -2.60
CA VAL A 112 4.01 -10.63 -2.94
C VAL A 112 3.32 -11.13 -1.68
N ILE A 113 2.02 -11.39 -1.77
CA ILE A 113 1.26 -12.06 -0.73
C ILE A 113 1.56 -13.56 -0.78
N LEU A 114 2.05 -14.11 0.32
CA LEU A 114 2.32 -15.54 0.47
C LEU A 114 1.13 -16.27 1.10
N LYS A 115 0.54 -15.68 2.15
CA LYS A 115 -0.56 -16.27 2.91
C LYS A 115 -1.47 -15.19 3.50
N GLU A 116 -2.76 -15.48 3.61
CA GLU A 116 -3.74 -14.66 4.32
C GLU A 116 -4.15 -15.32 5.65
N THR A 117 -4.57 -14.52 6.63
CA THR A 117 -5.12 -15.03 7.89
C THR A 117 -6.40 -15.85 7.64
N PRO A 118 -6.56 -17.04 8.28
CA PRO A 118 -7.79 -17.82 8.19
C PRO A 118 -9.01 -17.02 8.64
N LYS A 119 -10.13 -17.16 7.90
CA LYS A 119 -11.39 -16.43 8.16
C LYS A 119 -12.03 -16.78 9.51
N GLU A 120 -11.66 -17.90 10.11
CA GLU A 120 -12.22 -18.44 11.35
C GLU A 120 -11.76 -17.70 12.62
N LEU A 121 -10.65 -16.93 12.54
CA LEU A 121 -10.16 -16.08 13.62
C LEU A 121 -10.90 -14.72 13.60
N ILE A 122 -12.23 -14.78 13.72
CA ILE A 122 -13.17 -13.66 13.62
C ILE A 122 -12.99 -12.75 14.85
N GLY A 123 -12.28 -11.64 14.67
CA GLY A 123 -12.11 -10.62 15.71
C GLY A 123 -11.05 -9.56 15.39
N ASN A 124 -10.08 -9.88 14.54
CA ASN A 124 -9.02 -8.97 14.12
C ASN A 124 -9.11 -8.61 12.62
N GLU A 125 -8.60 -7.44 12.23
CA GLU A 125 -8.42 -7.05 10.82
C GLU A 125 -7.61 -8.14 10.08
N PRO A 126 -7.94 -8.46 8.81
CA PRO A 126 -7.20 -9.46 8.05
C PRO A 126 -5.74 -9.04 7.91
N LYS A 127 -4.85 -10.00 8.19
CA LYS A 127 -3.42 -9.83 8.03
C LYS A 127 -2.92 -10.72 6.90
N TYR A 128 -1.81 -10.29 6.32
CA TYR A 128 -1.18 -10.92 5.18
C TYR A 128 0.28 -11.15 5.48
N LEU A 129 0.75 -12.37 5.27
CA LEU A 129 2.17 -12.66 5.19
C LEU A 129 2.63 -12.26 3.79
N ILE A 130 3.51 -11.28 3.73
CA ILE A 130 4.06 -10.73 2.49
C ILE A 130 5.57 -10.92 2.46
N ALA A 131 6.14 -11.01 1.27
CA ALA A 131 7.59 -10.99 1.08
C ALA A 131 7.97 -9.98 0.00
N PRO A 132 9.04 -9.19 0.21
CA PRO A 132 9.60 -8.34 -0.83
C PRO A 132 9.93 -9.09 -2.12
N ILE A 133 9.79 -8.40 -3.25
CA ILE A 133 10.32 -8.88 -4.53
C ILE A 133 11.48 -8.00 -5.01
N LEU A 134 12.48 -8.65 -5.58
CA LEU A 134 13.63 -8.05 -6.23
C LEU A 134 13.51 -8.27 -7.73
N LEU A 135 13.39 -7.20 -8.51
CA LEU A 135 13.26 -7.23 -9.96
C LEU A 135 14.60 -6.86 -10.59
N GLU A 136 15.02 -7.58 -11.63
CA GLU A 136 16.17 -7.18 -12.46
C GLU A 136 17.54 -7.14 -11.74
N PHE A 137 17.66 -7.80 -10.58
CA PHE A 137 18.92 -7.99 -9.84
C PHE A 137 19.18 -9.47 -9.53
N ASP A 138 20.44 -9.79 -9.26
CA ASP A 138 20.89 -11.10 -8.77
C ASP A 138 20.38 -11.39 -7.35
N PRO A 139 20.23 -12.67 -6.95
CA PRO A 139 19.78 -13.02 -5.61
C PRO A 139 20.80 -12.56 -4.56
N GLU A 140 20.30 -11.94 -3.48
CA GLU A 140 21.13 -11.48 -2.37
C GLU A 140 21.39 -12.58 -1.34
N CYS A 141 20.47 -13.54 -1.19
CA CYS A 141 20.58 -14.61 -0.20
C CYS A 141 19.99 -15.95 -0.65
N ILE A 142 20.31 -17.03 0.08
CA ILE A 142 19.86 -18.40 -0.20
C ILE A 142 18.33 -18.60 -0.12
N PHE A 143 17.61 -17.64 0.46
CA PHE A 143 16.15 -17.65 0.60
C PHE A 143 15.45 -16.73 -0.41
N ASP A 144 16.19 -16.30 -1.44
CA ASP A 144 15.65 -15.55 -2.56
C ASP A 144 15.15 -16.54 -3.62
N ILE A 145 13.83 -16.72 -3.67
CA ILE A 145 13.20 -17.73 -4.54
C ILE A 145 12.97 -17.14 -5.92
N PRO A 146 13.53 -17.73 -6.99
CA PRO A 146 13.36 -17.20 -8.34
C PRO A 146 11.91 -17.36 -8.81
N PHE A 147 11.45 -16.38 -9.57
CA PHE A 147 10.22 -16.47 -10.35
C PHE A 147 10.45 -15.95 -11.77
N SER A 148 9.62 -16.44 -12.68
CA SER A 148 9.60 -15.99 -14.07
C SER A 148 8.18 -15.71 -14.51
N ASN A 149 8.01 -14.80 -15.48
CA ASN A 149 6.73 -14.46 -16.07
C ASN A 149 5.69 -13.88 -15.08
N ALA A 150 6.14 -13.12 -14.08
CA ALA A 150 5.22 -12.34 -13.24
C ALA A 150 4.65 -11.19 -14.06
N GLN A 151 3.34 -10.98 -13.97
CA GLN A 151 2.66 -9.87 -14.64
C GLN A 151 2.70 -8.66 -13.72
N ILE A 152 3.50 -7.63 -14.06
CA ILE A 152 3.68 -6.41 -13.26
C ILE A 152 3.48 -5.20 -14.18
N ASN A 153 2.48 -4.37 -13.90
CA ASN A 153 2.15 -3.21 -14.77
C ASN A 153 2.00 -3.60 -16.26
N GLU A 154 1.36 -4.74 -16.55
CA GLU A 154 1.16 -5.26 -17.92
C GLU A 154 2.44 -5.74 -18.63
N GLU A 155 3.57 -5.77 -17.93
CA GLU A 155 4.83 -6.33 -18.44
C GLU A 155 5.15 -7.66 -17.75
N SER A 156 5.75 -8.58 -18.51
CA SER A 156 6.28 -9.83 -17.98
C SER A 156 7.66 -9.59 -17.37
N LYS A 157 7.78 -9.76 -16.05
CA LYS A 157 9.02 -9.57 -15.31
C LYS A 157 9.48 -10.84 -14.61
N ASN A 158 10.80 -10.95 -14.49
CA ASN A 158 11.49 -12.01 -13.75
C ASN A 158 12.17 -11.38 -12.53
N GLY A 159 12.40 -12.19 -11.51
CA GLY A 159 13.03 -11.71 -10.29
C GLY A 159 13.07 -12.75 -9.20
N TYR A 160 13.23 -12.28 -7.97
CA TYR A 160 13.35 -13.11 -6.78
C TYR A 160 12.42 -12.66 -5.66
N ILE A 161 11.83 -13.60 -4.92
CA ILE A 161 11.04 -13.34 -3.72
C ILE A 161 11.96 -13.52 -2.50
N GLN A 162 12.14 -12.46 -1.71
CA GLN A 162 13.07 -12.47 -0.59
C GLN A 162 12.39 -12.99 0.70
N LEU A 163 12.38 -14.31 0.90
CA LEU A 163 11.71 -14.92 2.07
C LEU A 163 12.41 -14.57 3.39
N SER A 164 13.71 -14.29 3.37
CA SER A 164 14.46 -13.83 4.56
C SER A 164 13.96 -12.49 5.11
N LYS A 165 13.27 -11.69 4.29
CA LYS A 165 12.73 -10.37 4.62
C LYS A 165 11.20 -10.37 4.67
N MET A 166 10.57 -11.54 4.75
CA MET A 166 9.11 -11.64 4.82
C MET A 166 8.56 -10.99 6.09
N GLY A 167 7.31 -10.54 6.04
CA GLY A 167 6.62 -10.05 7.21
C GLY A 167 5.12 -9.91 7.13
N ILE A 168 4.53 -9.51 8.25
CA ILE A 168 3.09 -9.52 8.44
C ILE A 168 2.58 -8.09 8.33
N THR A 169 1.72 -7.85 7.35
CA THR A 169 1.10 -6.55 7.11
C THR A 169 -0.40 -6.61 7.32
N ALA A 170 -1.01 -5.48 7.66
CA ALA A 170 -2.45 -5.33 7.73
C ALA A 170 -2.95 -4.63 6.47
N LEU A 171 -4.23 -4.82 6.15
CA LEU A 171 -4.86 -4.25 4.96
C LEU A 171 -4.62 -2.74 4.77
N LYS A 172 -4.59 -1.97 5.87
CA LYS A 172 -4.35 -0.51 5.87
C LYS A 172 -2.96 -0.07 5.39
N HIS A 173 -2.01 -1.00 5.30
CA HIS A 173 -0.64 -0.76 4.85
C HIS A 173 -0.40 -1.23 3.41
N ILE A 174 -1.44 -1.74 2.74
CA ILE A 174 -1.42 -2.12 1.33
C ILE A 174 -1.99 -0.95 0.54
N ASP A 175 -1.16 -0.33 -0.30
CA ASP A 175 -1.53 0.89 -1.01
C ASP A 175 -2.27 0.58 -2.32
N ASN A 176 -1.77 -0.38 -3.12
CA ASN A 176 -2.42 -0.82 -4.36
C ASN A 176 -1.94 -2.20 -4.84
N VAL A 177 -2.72 -2.84 -5.71
CA VAL A 177 -2.34 -4.07 -6.44
C VAL A 177 -1.63 -3.66 -7.73
N ILE A 178 -0.55 -4.37 -8.05
CA ILE A 178 0.32 -4.08 -9.21
C ILE A 178 0.35 -5.24 -10.20
N GLY A 179 0.09 -6.45 -9.72
CA GLY A 179 0.36 -7.63 -10.52
C GLY A 179 0.10 -8.95 -9.81
N GLU A 180 0.52 -10.03 -10.47
CA GLU A 180 0.44 -11.39 -9.95
C GLU A 180 1.69 -12.20 -10.31
N ILE A 181 2.12 -13.04 -9.37
CA ILE A 181 3.13 -14.09 -9.57
C ILE A 181 2.42 -15.39 -9.97
N PRO A 182 3.01 -16.20 -10.86
CA PRO A 182 2.46 -17.50 -11.21
C PRO A 182 2.21 -18.39 -9.98
N LYS A 183 1.04 -19.03 -9.96
CA LYS A 183 0.60 -19.88 -8.84
C LYS A 183 1.58 -21.01 -8.52
N THR A 184 2.23 -21.57 -9.54
CA THR A 184 3.22 -22.65 -9.37
C THR A 184 4.34 -22.29 -8.40
N VAL A 185 4.81 -21.04 -8.43
CA VAL A 185 5.87 -20.56 -7.53
C VAL A 185 5.34 -20.43 -6.10
N ILE A 186 4.13 -19.88 -5.95
CA ILE A 186 3.49 -19.66 -4.65
C ILE A 186 3.14 -20.99 -3.97
N ASP A 187 2.62 -21.95 -4.74
CA ASP A 187 2.30 -23.29 -4.24
C ASP A 187 3.56 -24.00 -3.77
N SER A 188 4.69 -23.83 -4.48
CA SER A 188 5.99 -24.39 -4.09
C SER A 188 6.54 -23.77 -2.79
N ILE A 189 6.30 -22.49 -2.57
CA ILE A 189 6.68 -21.79 -1.33
C ILE A 189 5.78 -22.23 -0.16
N ASN A 190 4.47 -22.36 -0.42
CA ASN A 190 3.47 -22.71 0.59
C ASN A 190 3.45 -24.21 0.97
N SER A 191 4.01 -25.11 0.16
CA SER A 191 3.90 -26.56 0.38
C SER A 191 4.69 -27.09 1.56
N GLN A 192 5.90 -26.60 1.82
CA GLN A 192 6.76 -27.06 2.92
C GLN A 192 7.76 -26.00 3.38
N LEU A 193 8.30 -25.21 2.43
CA LEU A 193 9.37 -24.24 2.69
C LEU A 193 9.00 -23.21 3.76
N LEU A 194 7.80 -22.61 3.68
CA LEU A 194 7.34 -21.66 4.68
C LEU A 194 7.21 -22.28 6.07
N LEU A 195 6.69 -23.51 6.16
CA LEU A 195 6.53 -24.19 7.44
C LEU A 195 7.89 -24.48 8.07
N ASP A 196 8.86 -24.94 7.27
CA ASP A 196 10.23 -25.19 7.74
C ASP A 196 10.90 -23.90 8.22
N LEU A 197 10.75 -22.79 7.49
CA LEU A 197 11.28 -21.48 7.89
C LEU A 197 10.66 -20.96 9.19
N VAL A 198 9.34 -21.11 9.36
CA VAL A 198 8.64 -20.75 10.59
C VAL A 198 9.15 -21.60 11.75
N ASN A 199 9.26 -22.92 11.57
CA ASN A 199 9.75 -23.84 12.59
C ASN A 199 11.19 -23.51 13.01
N ILE A 200 12.08 -23.21 12.07
CA ILE A 200 13.45 -22.77 12.36
C ILE A 200 13.41 -21.47 13.17
N THR A 201 12.60 -20.51 12.74
CA THR A 201 12.50 -19.20 13.38
C THR A 201 12.04 -19.31 14.83
N LEU A 202 11.05 -20.17 15.11
CA LEU A 202 10.55 -20.43 16.46
C LEU A 202 11.54 -21.23 17.30
N LYS A 203 12.12 -22.30 16.76
CA LYS A 203 13.08 -23.16 17.45
C LYS A 203 14.29 -22.38 17.99
N TYR A 204 14.74 -21.36 17.24
CA TYR A 204 15.88 -20.54 17.62
C TYR A 204 15.47 -19.19 18.26
N ASN A 205 14.21 -19.02 18.65
CA ASN A 205 13.68 -17.78 19.28
C ASN A 205 13.96 -16.50 18.47
N LEU A 206 13.96 -16.61 17.13
CA LEU A 206 14.19 -15.47 16.24
C LEU A 206 12.94 -14.58 16.12
N ALA A 207 11.75 -15.13 16.39
CA ALA A 207 10.50 -14.39 16.49
C ALA A 207 9.54 -15.08 17.48
N SER A 208 8.50 -14.37 17.91
CA SER A 208 7.45 -14.93 18.76
C SER A 208 6.51 -15.84 17.98
N GLU A 209 5.83 -16.74 18.68
CA GLU A 209 4.90 -17.72 18.09
C GLU A 209 3.55 -17.12 17.67
N ILE A 210 3.06 -16.16 18.45
CA ILE A 210 1.73 -15.54 18.32
C ILE A 210 1.43 -15.07 16.88
N PRO A 211 2.35 -14.38 16.16
CA PRO A 211 2.08 -13.93 14.79
C PRO A 211 1.89 -15.08 13.80
N PHE A 212 2.62 -16.18 13.95
CA PHE A 212 2.52 -17.35 13.06
C PHE A 212 1.28 -18.19 13.36
N TYR A 213 0.97 -18.40 14.64
CA TYR A 213 -0.29 -19.02 15.05
C TYR A 213 -1.50 -18.28 14.47
N ASN A 214 -1.51 -16.94 14.55
CA ASN A 214 -2.55 -16.11 13.95
C ASN A 214 -2.60 -16.19 12.41
N MET A 215 -1.55 -16.65 11.75
CA MET A 215 -1.51 -16.90 10.31
C MET A 215 -1.92 -18.35 9.95
N GLY A 216 -2.40 -19.13 10.93
CA GLY A 216 -2.80 -20.51 10.75
C GLY A 216 -1.62 -21.43 10.43
N PHE A 217 -0.45 -21.16 10.99
CA PHE A 217 0.62 -22.16 11.06
C PHE A 217 0.37 -23.02 12.30
N ASP A 218 0.49 -24.34 12.16
CA ASP A 218 0.50 -25.26 13.29
C ASP A 218 1.87 -25.13 13.98
N THR A 219 1.92 -24.27 14.99
CA THR A 219 3.13 -23.96 15.76
C THR A 219 3.26 -24.84 17.00
N SER A 220 2.46 -25.91 17.13
CA SER A 220 2.57 -26.86 18.24
C SER A 220 3.88 -27.65 18.13
N ILE A 221 4.97 -27.00 18.56
CA ILE A 221 6.29 -27.60 18.62
C ILE A 221 6.26 -28.66 19.72
N LYS A 222 6.46 -29.92 19.32
CA LYS A 222 6.90 -31.01 20.20
C LYS A 222 8.35 -30.82 20.63
#